data_AF-A0A0S9C992-F1
#
_entry.id   AF-A0A0S9C992-F1
#
_cell.length_a   1.000
_cell.length_b   1.000
_cell.length_c   1.000
_cell.angle_alpha   90.00
_cell.angle_beta   90.00
_cell.angle_gamma   90.00
#
_symmetry.space_group_name_H-M   'P 1'
#
loop_
_entity.id
_entity.type
_entity.pdbx_description
1 polymer ?
#
loop_
_entity_poly.entity_id
_entity_poly.type
_entity_poly.pdbx_seq_one_letter_code
_entity_poly.pdbx_strand_id
1 'polypeptide(L)'
;MLDLVQTIDAYRLLVFPNRIRECRRAATIGTLMELSDRVPNIPYIRLSKIERGEIFARTEELVEIAAALRVSPLDLLHDVTDPSFDIADWAAENAGLMAVDPEVDHQSVALAAALRVRREADSAMTIGAIERLYGIAPVVLSRIEHAVKPWPRWNTDTMSALCGIFDVSDTAALHAKVAALQRAGQLVDAIAAAFHPRVRIGKSSARIAELRRQLSAGASSPPAPREERRSRVPGPPATSLRQPRVVPVFGTPLPDGLIARVAVDEQKVEVPSNAGPSSYGLRICRPTLGLGMPANAIVIVDPDRFPGPGGLAIAEEEKGFRLVAVSVNRNGRMVGYVSNSEREVKLDDIDPSSVAAVIAAIL
;
A
#
# COMPACT_ATOMS: atom_id res chain seq x y z
N MET A 1 1.29 17.22 -31.72
CA MET A 1 0.32 17.02 -30.62
C MET A 1 0.04 15.54 -30.31
N LEU A 2 0.35 14.61 -31.22
CA LEU A 2 0.26 13.14 -30.99
C LEU A 2 1.44 12.52 -30.22
N ASP A 3 2.59 13.20 -30.11
CA ASP A 3 3.80 12.65 -29.44
C ASP A 3 3.78 12.67 -27.90
N LEU A 4 2.93 13.51 -27.27
CA LEU A 4 2.89 13.62 -25.80
C LEU A 4 2.19 12.42 -25.13
N VAL A 5 1.34 11.72 -25.87
CA VAL A 5 0.70 10.47 -25.42
C VAL A 5 1.72 9.33 -25.28
N GLN A 6 2.84 9.37 -26.01
CA GLN A 6 3.90 8.36 -25.88
C GLN A 6 4.89 8.62 -24.73
N THR A 7 4.76 9.73 -23.98
CA THR A 7 5.77 10.10 -22.96
C THR A 7 5.34 9.86 -21.51
N ILE A 8 4.08 9.48 -21.26
CA ILE A 8 3.58 9.19 -19.91
C ILE A 8 3.99 7.76 -19.52
N ASP A 9 4.57 7.61 -18.34
CA ASP A 9 4.94 6.32 -17.77
C ASP A 9 3.70 5.58 -17.25
N ALA A 10 3.26 4.56 -18.00
CA ALA A 10 2.20 3.64 -17.58
C ALA A 10 2.57 2.88 -16.30
N TYR A 11 3.87 2.74 -16.00
CA TYR A 11 4.39 2.02 -14.84
C TYR A 11 4.86 2.95 -13.72
N ARG A 12 4.48 4.23 -13.74
CA ARG A 12 4.90 5.27 -12.76
C ARG A 12 4.71 4.90 -11.29
N LEU A 13 3.75 4.01 -10.98
CA LEU A 13 3.47 3.55 -9.61
C LEU A 13 4.38 2.39 -9.16
N LEU A 14 5.10 1.76 -10.09
CA LEU A 14 6.02 0.65 -9.83
C LEU A 14 7.44 1.19 -9.62
N VAL A 15 7.68 1.66 -8.39
CA VAL A 15 8.93 2.35 -8.03
C VAL A 15 10.05 1.39 -7.62
N PHE A 16 9.74 0.13 -7.28
CA PHE A 16 10.71 -0.84 -6.77
C PHE A 16 10.59 -2.22 -7.44
N PRO A 17 10.98 -2.35 -8.72
CA PRO A 17 11.18 -3.66 -9.31
C PRO A 17 12.18 -4.48 -8.49
N ASN A 18 11.81 -5.72 -8.20
CA ASN A 18 12.55 -6.60 -7.28
C ASN A 18 12.38 -8.07 -7.69
N ARG A 19 13.20 -8.94 -7.10
CA ARG A 19 13.26 -10.38 -7.39
C ARG A 19 12.59 -11.24 -6.32
N ILE A 20 11.80 -10.65 -5.41
CA ILE A 20 11.23 -11.38 -4.26
C ILE A 20 10.35 -12.52 -4.72
N ARG A 21 9.45 -12.30 -5.70
CA ARG A 21 8.57 -13.35 -6.23
C ARG A 21 9.36 -14.48 -6.91
N GLU A 22 10.38 -14.13 -7.68
CA GLU A 22 11.29 -15.08 -8.33
C GLU A 22 12.01 -15.95 -7.30
N CYS A 23 12.69 -15.33 -6.33
CA CYS A 23 13.38 -16.01 -5.24
C CYS A 23 12.43 -16.86 -4.39
N ARG A 24 11.20 -16.38 -4.16
CA ARG A 24 10.16 -17.09 -3.43
C ARG A 24 9.73 -18.38 -4.15
N ARG A 25 9.50 -18.30 -5.47
CA ARG A 25 9.21 -19.48 -6.30
C ARG A 25 10.38 -20.47 -6.29
N ALA A 26 11.61 -19.98 -6.42
CA ALA A 26 12.81 -20.81 -6.35
C ALA A 26 12.98 -21.50 -4.98
N ALA A 27 12.57 -20.84 -3.90
CA ALA A 27 12.55 -21.38 -2.54
C ALA A 27 11.33 -22.29 -2.26
N THR A 28 10.54 -22.67 -3.28
CA THR A 28 9.32 -23.49 -3.18
C THR A 28 8.24 -22.93 -2.25
N ILE A 29 8.24 -21.62 -2.04
CA ILE A 29 7.22 -20.92 -1.24
C ILE A 29 6.11 -20.47 -2.21
N GLY A 30 5.00 -21.19 -2.22
CA GLY A 30 3.97 -21.03 -3.27
C GLY A 30 3.24 -19.69 -3.19
N THR A 31 3.05 -19.17 -1.98
CA THR A 31 2.22 -17.98 -1.74
C THR A 31 2.98 -16.90 -0.98
N LEU A 32 2.56 -15.65 -1.16
CA LEU A 32 3.06 -14.55 -0.35
C LEU A 32 2.70 -14.72 1.13
N MET A 33 1.58 -15.42 1.41
CA MET A 33 1.16 -15.70 2.78
C MET A 33 2.18 -16.56 3.51
N GLU A 34 2.63 -17.62 2.86
CA GLU A 34 3.64 -18.51 3.41
C GLU A 34 4.97 -17.79 3.65
N LEU A 35 5.34 -16.81 2.82
CA LEU A 35 6.49 -15.95 3.10
C LEU A 35 6.24 -15.07 4.33
N SER A 36 5.05 -14.45 4.43
CA SER A 36 4.67 -13.58 5.56
C SER A 36 4.75 -14.30 6.91
N ASP A 37 4.43 -15.59 6.96
CA ASP A 37 4.56 -16.41 8.17
C ASP A 37 6.01 -16.56 8.64
N ARG A 38 6.96 -16.48 7.69
CA ARG A 38 8.40 -16.58 7.95
C ARG A 38 9.05 -15.22 8.26
N VAL A 39 8.36 -14.11 7.97
CA VAL A 39 8.83 -12.74 8.25
C VAL A 39 7.83 -11.94 9.10
N PRO A 40 7.55 -12.40 10.34
CA PRO A 40 6.44 -11.88 11.15
C PRO A 40 6.56 -10.40 11.53
N ASN A 41 7.76 -9.79 11.39
CA ASN A 41 7.96 -8.37 11.68
C ASN A 41 7.57 -7.47 10.50
N ILE A 42 7.30 -8.03 9.32
CA ILE A 42 6.84 -7.30 8.15
C ILE A 42 5.34 -7.56 7.97
N PRO A 43 4.47 -6.55 8.16
CA PRO A 43 3.04 -6.74 7.94
C PRO A 43 2.76 -7.25 6.52
N TYR A 44 1.87 -8.23 6.37
CA TYR A 44 1.53 -8.86 5.08
C TYR A 44 1.26 -7.85 3.96
N ILE A 45 0.55 -6.77 4.25
CA ILE A 45 0.21 -5.72 3.27
C ILE A 45 1.46 -4.99 2.81
N ARG A 46 2.35 -4.67 3.75
CA ARG A 46 3.61 -4.01 3.44
C ARG A 46 4.47 -4.95 2.59
N LEU A 47 4.56 -6.23 2.96
CA LEU A 47 5.24 -7.26 2.18
C LEU A 47 4.64 -7.40 0.77
N SER A 48 3.32 -7.35 0.63
CA SER A 48 2.61 -7.39 -0.66
C SER A 48 2.93 -6.18 -1.54
N LYS A 49 2.96 -4.97 -0.96
CA LYS A 49 3.34 -3.77 -1.70
C LYS A 49 4.82 -3.77 -2.09
N ILE A 50 5.69 -4.34 -1.25
CA ILE A 50 7.10 -4.53 -1.56
C ILE A 50 7.24 -5.51 -2.72
N GLU A 51 6.65 -6.72 -2.64
CA GLU A 51 6.75 -7.73 -3.71
C GLU A 51 6.21 -7.18 -5.04
N ARG A 52 5.07 -6.48 -5.02
CA ARG A 52 4.47 -5.83 -6.20
C ARG A 52 5.21 -4.56 -6.66
N GLY A 53 6.27 -4.15 -5.96
CA GLY A 53 7.12 -3.01 -6.33
C GLY A 53 6.48 -1.63 -6.22
N GLU A 54 5.38 -1.52 -5.48
CA GLU A 54 4.67 -0.25 -5.25
C GLU A 54 5.39 0.62 -4.22
N ILE A 55 6.22 0.02 -3.36
CA ILE A 55 7.00 0.71 -2.34
C ILE A 55 8.41 0.14 -2.25
N PHE A 56 9.36 0.98 -1.85
CA PHE A 56 10.70 0.52 -1.51
C PHE A 56 10.71 -0.23 -0.18
N ALA A 57 11.39 -1.38 -0.17
CA ALA A 57 11.76 -2.05 1.06
C ALA A 57 12.80 -1.22 1.83
N ARG A 58 12.81 -1.36 3.15
CA ARG A 58 13.91 -0.94 4.02
C ARG A 58 15.01 -2.01 3.99
N THR A 59 16.21 -1.62 4.39
CA THR A 59 17.38 -2.51 4.40
C THR A 59 17.15 -3.70 5.34
N GLU A 60 16.57 -3.47 6.52
CA GLU A 60 16.27 -4.53 7.48
C GLU A 60 15.20 -5.51 6.93
N GLU A 61 14.23 -4.99 6.17
CA GLU A 61 13.19 -5.80 5.54
C GLU A 61 13.77 -6.70 4.45
N LEU A 62 14.71 -6.20 3.65
CA LEU A 62 15.41 -7.00 2.65
C LEU A 62 16.25 -8.10 3.30
N VAL A 63 16.90 -7.81 4.43
CA VAL A 63 17.66 -8.80 5.20
C VAL A 63 16.75 -9.91 5.72
N GLU A 64 15.61 -9.55 6.33
CA GLU A 64 14.65 -10.51 6.88
C GLU A 64 14.01 -11.38 5.77
N ILE A 65 13.60 -10.76 4.66
CA ILE A 65 13.05 -11.48 3.49
C ILE A 65 14.10 -12.43 2.90
N ALA A 66 15.34 -11.96 2.71
CA ALA A 66 16.41 -12.77 2.15
C ALA A 66 16.76 -13.96 3.04
N ALA A 67 16.79 -13.77 4.36
CA ALA A 67 17.00 -14.84 5.32
C ALA A 67 15.91 -15.92 5.24
N ALA A 68 14.63 -15.50 5.15
CA ALA A 68 13.51 -16.43 4.98
C ALA A 68 13.56 -17.21 3.65
N LEU A 69 14.11 -16.58 2.61
CA LEU A 69 14.29 -17.16 1.27
C LEU A 69 15.63 -17.89 1.07
N ARG A 70 16.54 -17.82 2.05
CA ARG A 70 17.90 -18.37 1.99
C ARG A 70 18.72 -17.88 0.79
N VAL A 71 18.61 -16.59 0.49
CA VAL A 71 19.38 -15.90 -0.58
C VAL A 71 20.15 -14.73 0.01
N SER A 72 21.05 -14.12 -0.77
CA SER A 72 21.66 -12.85 -0.37
C SER A 72 20.61 -11.73 -0.44
N PRO A 73 20.61 -10.75 0.48
CA PRO A 73 19.77 -9.55 0.34
C PRO A 73 19.99 -8.80 -0.97
N LEU A 74 21.20 -8.90 -1.55
CA LEU A 74 21.51 -8.31 -2.86
C LEU A 74 20.79 -9.03 -4.01
N ASP A 75 20.50 -10.32 -3.87
CA ASP A 75 19.82 -11.12 -4.90
C ASP A 75 18.36 -10.71 -5.07
N LEU A 76 17.77 -10.03 -4.07
CA LEU A 76 16.41 -9.51 -4.12
C LEU A 76 16.26 -8.24 -4.97
N LEU A 77 17.37 -7.59 -5.34
CA LEU A 77 17.37 -6.32 -6.07
C LEU A 77 17.49 -6.56 -7.58
N HIS A 78 16.61 -5.92 -8.37
CA HIS A 78 16.81 -5.82 -9.82
C HIS A 78 17.74 -4.66 -10.18
N ASP A 79 18.49 -4.81 -11.27
CA ASP A 79 19.11 -3.66 -11.93
C ASP A 79 18.15 -3.06 -12.95
N VAL A 80 17.50 -1.96 -12.57
CA VAL A 80 16.55 -1.26 -13.46
C VAL A 80 17.23 -0.46 -14.56
N THR A 81 18.58 -0.40 -14.57
CA THR A 81 19.37 0.26 -15.61
C THR A 81 19.98 -0.71 -16.61
N ASP A 82 19.85 -2.01 -16.36
CA ASP A 82 20.24 -3.04 -17.30
C ASP A 82 19.40 -2.91 -18.58
N PRO A 83 20.01 -2.79 -19.78
CA PRO A 83 19.28 -2.71 -21.04
C PRO A 83 18.37 -3.90 -21.32
N SER A 84 18.61 -5.05 -20.69
CA SER A 84 17.77 -6.26 -20.80
C SER A 84 16.56 -6.26 -19.86
N PHE A 85 16.49 -5.34 -18.89
CA PHE A 85 15.36 -5.24 -17.98
C PHE A 85 14.19 -4.51 -18.66
N ASP A 86 13.08 -5.24 -18.85
CA ASP A 86 11.80 -4.66 -19.26
C ASP A 86 10.83 -4.56 -18.07
N ILE A 87 10.36 -3.35 -17.79
CA ILE A 87 9.38 -3.11 -16.72
C ILE A 87 8.01 -3.70 -17.06
N ALA A 88 7.63 -3.77 -18.34
CA ALA A 88 6.36 -4.32 -18.79
C ALA A 88 6.27 -5.81 -18.48
N ASP A 89 7.31 -6.56 -18.86
CA ASP A 89 7.42 -7.99 -18.58
C ASP A 89 7.46 -8.23 -17.07
N TRP A 90 8.26 -7.46 -16.34
CA TRP A 90 8.29 -7.54 -14.88
C TRP A 90 6.91 -7.27 -14.27
N ALA A 91 6.19 -6.24 -14.72
CA ALA A 91 4.89 -5.86 -14.19
C ALA A 91 3.80 -6.89 -14.49
N ALA A 92 3.82 -7.50 -15.68
CA ALA A 92 2.89 -8.55 -16.07
C ALA A 92 2.95 -9.75 -15.11
N GLU A 93 4.15 -10.10 -14.66
CA GLU A 93 4.35 -11.20 -13.72
C GLU A 93 4.16 -10.82 -12.25
N ASN A 94 4.44 -9.55 -11.89
CA ASN A 94 4.61 -9.12 -10.50
C ASN A 94 3.50 -8.23 -9.96
N ALA A 95 3.01 -7.27 -10.75
CA ALA A 95 2.17 -6.19 -10.25
C ALA A 95 0.66 -6.47 -10.33
N GLY A 96 0.22 -7.45 -11.12
CA GLY A 96 -1.20 -7.76 -11.29
C GLY A 96 -2.01 -6.53 -11.73
N LEU A 97 -1.42 -5.71 -12.62
CA LEU A 97 -1.99 -4.44 -13.02
C LEU A 97 -3.37 -4.68 -13.65
N MET A 98 -4.39 -4.04 -13.08
CA MET A 98 -5.68 -3.91 -13.75
C MET A 98 -5.50 -2.96 -14.93
N ALA A 99 -6.00 -3.35 -16.11
CA ALA A 99 -6.07 -2.46 -17.25
C ALA A 99 -6.89 -1.22 -16.88
N VAL A 100 -6.23 -0.06 -16.78
CA VAL A 100 -6.90 1.23 -16.72
C VAL A 100 -7.08 1.70 -18.15
N ASP A 101 -8.26 2.24 -18.46
CA ASP A 101 -8.50 2.89 -19.75
C ASP A 101 -7.43 3.98 -19.98
N PRO A 102 -6.63 3.88 -21.06
CA PRO A 102 -5.55 4.84 -21.35
C PRO A 102 -6.01 6.30 -21.35
N GLU A 103 -7.24 6.57 -21.82
CA GLU A 103 -7.77 7.93 -21.85
C GLU A 103 -8.04 8.47 -20.45
N VAL A 104 -8.63 7.64 -19.58
CA VAL A 104 -8.87 7.99 -18.18
C VAL A 104 -7.54 8.17 -17.42
N ASP A 105 -6.53 7.37 -17.74
CA ASP A 105 -5.21 7.48 -17.15
C ASP A 105 -4.53 8.82 -17.53
N HIS A 106 -4.56 9.18 -18.81
CA HIS A 106 -4.05 10.45 -19.30
C HIS A 106 -4.75 11.64 -18.65
N GLN A 107 -6.08 11.61 -18.54
CA GLN A 107 -6.83 12.68 -17.87
C GLN A 107 -6.45 12.81 -16.40
N SER A 108 -6.19 11.68 -15.73
CA SER A 108 -5.74 11.67 -14.33
C SER A 108 -4.35 12.28 -14.18
N VAL A 109 -3.43 11.99 -15.11
CA VAL A 109 -2.10 12.59 -15.17
C VAL A 109 -2.17 14.09 -15.49
N ALA A 110 -3.04 14.50 -16.41
CA ALA A 110 -3.24 15.91 -16.74
C ALA A 110 -3.77 16.71 -15.54
N LEU A 111 -4.75 16.16 -14.80
CA LEU A 111 -5.25 16.77 -13.57
C LEU A 111 -4.14 16.89 -12.51
N ALA A 112 -3.34 15.84 -12.33
CA ALA A 112 -2.22 15.85 -11.39
C ALA A 112 -1.17 16.91 -11.76
N ALA A 113 -0.82 17.01 -13.05
CA ALA A 113 0.11 18.02 -13.55
C ALA A 113 -0.46 19.44 -13.40
N ALA A 114 -1.74 19.65 -13.71
CA ALA A 114 -2.41 20.94 -13.53
C ALA A 114 -2.40 21.39 -12.06
N LEU A 115 -2.59 20.45 -11.12
CA LEU A 115 -2.55 20.76 -9.69
C LEU A 115 -1.14 21.19 -9.25
N ARG A 116 -0.10 20.51 -9.75
CA ARG A 116 1.30 20.90 -9.51
C ARG A 116 1.60 22.29 -10.03
N VAL A 117 1.25 22.57 -11.30
CA VAL A 117 1.42 23.90 -11.91
C VAL A 117 0.70 24.97 -11.11
N ARG A 118 -0.55 24.73 -10.71
CA ARG A 118 -1.34 25.67 -9.92
C ARG A 118 -0.70 25.99 -8.56
N ARG A 119 -0.09 24.98 -7.92
CA ARG A 119 0.62 25.13 -6.65
C ARG A 119 1.98 25.80 -6.80
N GLU A 120 2.71 25.52 -7.87
CA GLU A 120 4.00 26.14 -8.16
C GLU A 120 3.85 27.63 -8.51
N ALA A 121 2.75 27.99 -9.19
CA ALA A 121 2.43 29.37 -9.52
C ALA A 121 2.00 30.22 -8.30
N ASP A 122 1.70 29.59 -7.16
CA ASP A 122 1.14 30.25 -5.99
C ASP A 122 1.75 29.71 -4.70
N SER A 123 2.75 30.45 -4.20
CA SER A 123 3.47 30.11 -2.96
C SER A 123 2.57 30.00 -1.72
N ALA A 124 1.34 30.55 -1.73
CA ALA A 124 0.38 30.39 -0.64
C ALA A 124 -0.29 29.01 -0.64
N MET A 125 -0.28 28.27 -1.77
CA MET A 125 -0.84 26.92 -1.90
C MET A 125 0.09 25.82 -1.35
N THR A 126 0.52 26.01 -0.11
CA THR A 126 1.22 24.99 0.67
C THR A 126 0.31 23.80 0.98
N ILE A 127 0.90 22.65 1.30
CA ILE A 127 0.14 21.44 1.71
C ILE A 127 -0.80 21.76 2.89
N GLY A 128 -0.32 22.50 3.89
CA GLY A 128 -1.13 22.89 5.04
C GLY A 128 -2.24 23.89 4.71
N ALA A 129 -2.00 24.80 3.77
CA ALA A 129 -3.04 25.71 3.30
C ALA A 129 -4.14 24.94 2.54
N ILE A 130 -3.77 23.98 1.70
CA ILE A 130 -4.72 23.15 0.96
C ILE A 130 -5.59 22.30 1.90
N GLU A 131 -4.97 21.68 2.90
CA GLU A 131 -5.66 20.93 3.95
C GLU A 131 -6.67 21.81 4.70
N ARG A 132 -6.27 23.02 5.13
CA ARG A 132 -7.12 23.93 5.88
C ARG A 132 -8.23 24.58 5.06
N LEU A 133 -7.96 24.99 3.83
CA LEU A 133 -8.88 25.77 3.00
C LEU A 133 -9.84 24.89 2.19
N TYR A 134 -9.40 23.70 1.79
CA TYR A 134 -10.15 22.82 0.89
C TYR A 134 -10.40 21.43 1.48
N GLY A 135 -9.91 21.14 2.68
CA GLY A 135 -10.14 19.84 3.35
C GLY A 135 -9.37 18.67 2.74
N ILE A 136 -8.45 18.89 1.80
CA ILE A 136 -7.69 17.81 1.18
C ILE A 136 -6.52 17.43 2.10
N ALA A 137 -6.63 16.26 2.74
CA ALA A 137 -5.56 15.73 3.58
C ALA A 137 -4.24 15.55 2.78
N PRO A 138 -3.06 15.74 3.41
CA PRO A 138 -1.75 15.65 2.75
C PRO A 138 -1.52 14.34 1.97
N VAL A 139 -2.01 13.23 2.51
CA VAL A 139 -1.91 11.91 1.87
C VAL A 139 -2.80 11.80 0.62
N VAL A 140 -3.98 12.43 0.65
CA VAL A 140 -4.91 12.49 -0.49
C VAL A 140 -4.32 13.38 -1.57
N LEU A 141 -3.84 14.57 -1.19
CA LEU A 141 -3.15 15.50 -2.10
C LEU A 141 -1.97 14.82 -2.81
N SER A 142 -1.10 14.14 -2.04
CA SER A 142 0.02 13.40 -2.61
C SER A 142 -0.44 12.34 -3.62
N ARG A 143 -1.50 11.58 -3.32
CA ARG A 143 -2.05 10.57 -4.24
C ARG A 143 -2.63 11.18 -5.51
N ILE A 144 -3.24 12.37 -5.44
CA ILE A 144 -3.73 13.11 -6.61
C ILE A 144 -2.54 13.54 -7.47
N GLU A 145 -1.54 14.17 -6.87
CA GLU A 145 -0.34 14.68 -7.57
C GLU A 145 0.56 13.59 -8.17
N HIS A 146 0.34 12.33 -7.78
CA HIS A 146 1.01 11.17 -8.35
C HIS A 146 0.09 10.35 -9.27
N ALA A 147 -1.15 10.80 -9.51
CA ALA A 147 -2.14 10.09 -10.31
C ALA A 147 -2.26 8.60 -9.90
N VAL A 148 -2.29 8.34 -8.58
CA VAL A 148 -2.29 6.98 -8.00
C VAL A 148 -3.57 6.21 -8.32
N LYS A 149 -4.68 6.92 -8.52
CA LYS A 149 -5.92 6.34 -8.96
C LYS A 149 -6.55 7.16 -10.10
N PRO A 150 -7.30 6.49 -10.99
CA PRO A 150 -8.13 7.15 -11.98
C PRO A 150 -9.02 8.22 -11.36
N TRP A 151 -9.17 9.35 -12.05
CA TRP A 151 -9.95 10.48 -11.55
C TRP A 151 -11.40 10.12 -11.16
N PRO A 152 -12.14 9.22 -11.86
CA PRO A 152 -13.51 8.88 -11.48
C PRO A 152 -13.60 8.15 -10.14
N ARG A 153 -12.48 7.67 -9.59
CA ARG A 153 -12.42 6.99 -8.29
C ARG A 153 -12.22 7.96 -7.12
N TRP A 154 -12.06 9.26 -7.36
CA TRP A 154 -12.13 10.27 -6.29
C TRP A 154 -13.59 10.45 -5.86
N ASN A 155 -13.80 10.64 -4.57
CA ASN A 155 -15.14 10.93 -4.03
C ASN A 155 -15.54 12.37 -4.36
N THR A 156 -16.82 12.65 -4.13
CA THR A 156 -17.44 13.95 -4.41
C THR A 156 -16.75 15.09 -3.66
N ASP A 157 -16.36 14.89 -2.41
CA ASP A 157 -15.74 15.93 -1.57
C ASP A 157 -14.36 16.33 -2.11
N THR A 158 -13.54 15.34 -2.46
CA THR A 158 -12.24 15.58 -3.12
C THR A 158 -12.43 16.30 -4.46
N MET A 159 -13.41 15.89 -5.26
CA MET A 159 -13.67 16.53 -6.55
C MET A 159 -14.19 17.96 -6.38
N SER A 160 -15.04 18.22 -5.39
CA SER A 160 -15.53 19.56 -5.04
C SER A 160 -14.38 20.46 -4.55
N ALA A 161 -13.50 19.93 -3.71
CA ALA A 161 -12.30 20.63 -3.25
C ALA A 161 -11.36 20.99 -4.41
N LEU A 162 -11.17 20.07 -5.37
CA LEU A 162 -10.43 20.35 -6.60
C LEU A 162 -11.11 21.44 -7.44
N CYS A 163 -12.44 21.41 -7.57
CA CYS A 163 -13.17 22.49 -8.24
C CYS A 163 -12.91 23.85 -7.56
N GLY A 164 -12.89 23.90 -6.23
CA GLY A 164 -12.52 25.09 -5.46
C GLY A 164 -11.09 25.56 -5.72
N ILE A 165 -10.11 24.65 -5.73
CA ILE A 165 -8.69 24.98 -6.02
C ILE A 165 -8.51 25.60 -7.40
N PHE A 166 -9.29 25.11 -8.37
CA PHE A 166 -9.26 25.58 -9.75
C PHE A 166 -10.24 26.72 -10.03
N ASP A 167 -11.01 27.18 -9.04
CA ASP A 167 -12.02 28.23 -9.19
C ASP A 167 -13.00 27.93 -10.34
N VAL A 168 -13.64 26.76 -10.28
CA VAL A 168 -14.63 26.28 -11.26
C VAL A 168 -15.88 25.77 -10.55
N SER A 169 -17.02 25.82 -11.23
CA SER A 169 -18.34 25.51 -10.65
C SER A 169 -18.54 24.04 -10.32
N ASP A 170 -17.97 23.14 -11.13
CA ASP A 170 -18.25 21.72 -11.09
C ASP A 170 -17.15 20.88 -11.78
N THR A 171 -17.28 19.56 -11.66
CA THR A 171 -16.35 18.59 -12.22
C THR A 171 -16.23 18.66 -13.75
N ALA A 172 -17.32 19.00 -14.46
CA ALA A 172 -17.26 19.12 -15.92
C ALA A 172 -16.45 20.36 -16.33
N ALA A 173 -16.64 21.49 -15.64
CA ALA A 173 -15.85 22.69 -15.80
C ALA A 173 -14.37 22.46 -15.43
N LEU A 174 -14.09 21.66 -14.40
CA LEU A 174 -12.73 21.25 -14.04
C LEU A 174 -12.05 20.50 -15.20
N HIS A 175 -12.73 19.50 -15.79
CA HIS A 175 -12.16 18.78 -16.94
C HIS A 175 -11.94 19.67 -18.15
N ALA A 176 -12.92 20.52 -18.48
CA ALA A 176 -12.76 21.48 -19.57
C ALA A 176 -11.55 22.40 -19.35
N LYS A 177 -11.34 22.87 -18.11
CA LYS A 177 -10.19 23.70 -17.75
C LYS A 177 -8.87 22.94 -17.88
N VAL A 178 -8.76 21.73 -17.33
CA VAL A 178 -7.55 20.89 -17.45
C VAL A 178 -7.25 20.54 -18.91
N ALA A 179 -8.27 20.17 -19.69
CA ALA A 179 -8.12 19.89 -21.11
C ALA A 179 -7.70 21.13 -21.93
N ALA A 180 -8.15 22.32 -21.54
CA ALA A 180 -7.69 23.58 -22.14
C ALA A 180 -6.20 23.85 -21.82
N LEU A 181 -5.78 23.66 -20.57
CA LEU A 181 -4.37 23.78 -20.17
C LEU A 181 -3.48 22.80 -20.95
N GLN A 182 -3.94 21.56 -21.11
CA GLN A 182 -3.24 20.54 -21.88
C GLN A 182 -3.12 20.90 -23.36
N ARG A 183 -4.21 21.33 -24.01
CA ARG A 183 -4.19 21.77 -25.41
C ARG A 183 -3.32 23.01 -25.63
N ALA A 184 -3.25 23.89 -24.63
CA ALA A 184 -2.37 25.06 -24.64
C ALA A 184 -0.90 24.72 -24.36
N GLY A 185 -0.55 23.46 -24.10
CA GLY A 185 0.82 23.03 -23.82
C GLY A 185 1.35 23.42 -22.43
N GLN A 186 0.51 24.00 -21.56
CA GLN A 186 0.93 24.52 -20.25
C GLN A 186 1.26 23.42 -19.23
N LEU A 187 0.92 22.17 -19.53
CA LEU A 187 1.18 21.02 -18.66
C LEU A 187 2.40 20.20 -19.10
N VAL A 188 3.03 20.52 -20.23
CA VAL A 188 4.08 19.70 -20.85
C VAL A 188 5.26 19.50 -19.89
N ASP A 189 5.78 20.59 -19.32
CA ASP A 189 6.94 20.54 -18.43
C ASP A 189 6.63 19.79 -17.13
N ALA A 190 5.47 20.04 -16.53
CA ALA A 190 5.03 19.33 -15.33
C ALA A 190 4.82 17.84 -15.58
N ILE A 191 4.29 17.47 -16.75
CA ILE A 191 4.14 16.07 -17.15
C ILE A 191 5.50 15.41 -17.34
N ALA A 192 6.41 16.06 -18.07
CA ALA A 192 7.75 15.55 -18.31
C ALA A 192 8.55 15.40 -17.00
N ALA A 193 8.43 16.35 -16.08
CA ALA A 193 9.16 16.35 -14.81
C ALA A 193 8.69 15.29 -13.80
N ALA A 194 7.41 14.89 -13.83
CA ALA A 194 6.83 14.01 -12.82
C ALA A 194 6.44 12.62 -13.34
N PHE A 195 6.08 12.51 -14.62
CA PHE A 195 5.43 11.32 -15.18
C PHE A 195 6.17 10.69 -16.36
N HIS A 196 7.33 11.22 -16.76
CA HIS A 196 8.17 10.57 -17.77
C HIS A 196 8.87 9.32 -17.20
N PRO A 197 9.00 8.22 -17.97
CA PRO A 197 9.73 7.03 -17.54
C PRO A 197 11.13 7.26 -16.95
N ARG A 198 11.87 8.26 -17.46
CA ARG A 198 13.21 8.64 -16.96
C ARG A 198 13.19 9.05 -15.48
N VAL A 199 12.11 9.67 -15.02
CA VAL A 199 11.94 10.11 -13.63
C VAL A 199 11.83 8.90 -12.71
N ARG A 200 10.97 7.94 -13.07
CA ARG A 200 10.84 6.67 -12.34
C ARG A 200 12.16 5.91 -12.33
N ILE A 201 12.76 5.69 -13.51
CA ILE A 201 14.02 4.94 -13.66
C ILE A 201 15.12 5.58 -12.82
N GLY A 202 15.31 6.89 -12.88
CA GLY A 202 16.32 7.62 -12.10
C GLY A 202 16.09 7.51 -10.59
N LYS A 203 14.83 7.60 -10.13
CA LYS A 203 14.49 7.43 -8.72
C LYS A 203 14.73 6.00 -8.24
N SER A 204 14.29 5.02 -9.03
CA SER A 204 14.47 3.59 -8.74
C SER A 204 15.95 3.22 -8.71
N SER A 205 16.73 3.63 -9.71
CA SER A 205 18.16 3.32 -9.78
C SER A 205 18.95 3.95 -8.63
N ALA A 206 18.69 5.23 -8.31
CA ALA A 206 19.33 5.90 -7.19
C ALA A 206 19.02 5.21 -5.85
N ARG A 207 17.76 4.81 -5.64
CA ARG A 207 17.36 4.15 -4.40
C ARG A 207 17.88 2.72 -4.30
N ILE A 208 17.90 1.97 -5.39
CA ILE A 208 18.48 0.62 -5.45
C ILE A 208 19.99 0.67 -5.23
N ALA A 209 20.69 1.64 -5.81
CA ALA A 209 22.12 1.85 -5.57
C ALA A 209 22.43 2.15 -4.10
N GLU A 210 21.58 2.96 -3.43
CA GLU A 210 21.70 3.20 -1.99
C GLU A 210 21.47 1.92 -1.18
N LEU A 211 20.43 1.15 -1.49
CA LEU A 211 20.17 -0.13 -0.82
C LEU A 211 21.34 -1.11 -1.01
N ARG A 212 21.91 -1.22 -2.22
CA ARG A 212 23.12 -2.02 -2.49
C ARG A 212 24.27 -1.60 -1.58
N ARG A 213 24.57 -0.30 -1.48
CA ARG A 213 25.62 0.21 -0.58
C ARG A 213 25.37 -0.17 0.88
N GLN A 214 24.15 0.04 1.38
CA GLN A 214 23.81 -0.26 2.77
C GLN A 214 23.92 -1.76 3.07
N LEU A 215 23.48 -2.62 2.17
CA LEU A 215 23.56 -4.08 2.31
C LEU A 215 25.01 -4.58 2.25
N SER A 216 25.84 -4.03 1.36
CA SER A 216 27.26 -4.37 1.28
C SER A 216 28.05 -3.90 2.50
N ALA A 217 27.74 -2.72 3.04
CA ALA A 217 28.39 -2.20 4.24
C ALA A 217 28.04 -3.02 5.49
N GLY A 218 26.79 -3.50 5.60
CA GLY A 218 26.34 -4.39 6.68
C GLY A 218 27.00 -5.78 6.64
N ALA A 219 27.45 -6.24 5.48
CA ALA A 219 28.17 -7.52 5.33
C ALA A 219 29.63 -7.47 5.82
N SER A 220 30.20 -6.27 6.03
CA SER A 220 31.62 -6.09 6.38
C SER A 220 31.87 -5.80 7.87
N SER A 221 30.85 -5.85 8.73
CA SER A 221 31.01 -5.68 10.18
C SER A 221 30.60 -6.96 10.91
N PRO A 222 31.48 -7.57 11.72
CA PRO A 222 31.05 -8.55 12.71
C PRO A 222 30.00 -7.88 13.61
N PRO A 223 28.87 -8.53 13.94
CA PRO A 223 27.89 -7.91 14.82
C PRO A 223 28.53 -7.74 16.20
N ALA A 224 28.79 -6.48 16.58
CA ALA A 224 29.03 -6.13 17.97
C ALA A 224 27.77 -6.51 18.77
N PRO A 225 27.91 -7.14 19.95
CA PRO A 225 26.76 -7.52 20.75
C PRO A 225 26.05 -6.26 21.23
N ARG A 226 24.92 -5.93 20.61
CA ARG A 226 23.98 -4.96 21.17
C ARG A 226 23.24 -5.65 22.30
N GLU A 227 23.47 -5.19 23.52
CA GLU A 227 22.65 -5.51 24.69
C GLU A 227 21.20 -5.08 24.45
N GLU A 228 20.38 -6.01 23.99
CA GLU A 228 18.93 -5.87 24.04
C GLU A 228 18.47 -6.05 25.49
N ARG A 229 18.27 -4.93 26.20
CA ARG A 229 17.28 -4.89 27.28
C ARG A 229 15.88 -4.98 26.67
N ARG A 230 15.47 -6.19 26.31
CA ARG A 230 14.05 -6.57 26.19
C ARG A 230 13.87 -7.90 26.89
N SER A 231 13.06 -7.86 27.94
CA SER A 231 12.64 -9.00 28.75
C SER A 231 12.06 -10.10 27.86
N ARG A 232 12.88 -11.10 27.54
CA ARG A 232 12.42 -12.37 26.95
C ARG A 232 11.66 -13.13 28.04
N VAL A 233 10.34 -13.23 27.88
CA VAL A 233 9.62 -14.38 28.43
C VAL A 233 10.04 -15.60 27.57
N PRO A 234 10.50 -16.71 28.16
CA PRO A 234 10.97 -17.86 27.38
C PRO A 234 9.80 -18.51 26.63
N GLY A 235 9.84 -18.48 25.31
CA GLY A 235 9.05 -19.39 24.48
C GLY A 235 9.68 -20.80 24.52
N PRO A 236 8.88 -21.88 24.56
CA PRO A 236 9.42 -23.24 24.58
C PRO A 236 10.10 -23.59 23.24
N PRO A 237 11.03 -24.57 23.25
CA PRO A 237 11.85 -24.90 22.09
C PRO A 237 11.03 -25.45 20.93
N ALA A 238 11.49 -25.12 19.72
CA ALA A 238 10.91 -25.55 18.46
C ALA A 238 11.24 -27.03 18.18
N THR A 239 10.28 -27.91 18.44
CA THR A 239 10.17 -29.24 17.81
C THR A 239 8.75 -29.79 17.98
N SER A 240 7.87 -29.42 17.04
CA SER A 240 6.69 -30.22 16.67
C SER A 240 6.18 -29.67 15.35
N LEU A 241 5.95 -30.54 14.37
CA LEU A 241 5.12 -30.23 13.20
C LEU A 241 3.73 -29.85 13.74
N ARG A 242 3.53 -28.55 14.02
CA ARG A 242 2.23 -28.04 14.50
C ARG A 242 1.24 -28.28 13.36
N GLN A 243 0.24 -29.10 13.64
CA GLN A 243 -0.87 -29.29 12.71
C GLN A 243 -1.48 -27.92 12.38
N PRO A 244 -1.87 -27.67 11.12
CA PRO A 244 -2.51 -26.42 10.74
C PRO A 244 -3.73 -26.18 11.62
N ARG A 245 -3.74 -25.07 12.36
CA ARG A 245 -4.90 -24.70 13.18
C ARG A 245 -5.93 -24.10 12.25
N VAL A 246 -7.15 -24.64 12.29
CA VAL A 246 -8.28 -24.08 11.55
C VAL A 246 -9.18 -23.29 12.50
N VAL A 247 -9.64 -22.12 12.05
CA VAL A 247 -10.52 -21.23 12.82
C VAL A 247 -11.83 -20.99 12.07
N PRO A 248 -12.94 -20.73 12.80
CA PRO A 248 -14.19 -20.37 12.16
C PRO A 248 -14.10 -19.04 11.41
N VAL A 249 -14.86 -18.94 10.32
CA VAL A 249 -15.02 -17.69 9.56
C VAL A 249 -16.34 -17.02 9.95
N PHE A 250 -16.26 -15.73 10.22
CA PHE A 250 -17.40 -14.85 10.43
C PHE A 250 -17.53 -13.87 9.27
N GLY A 251 -18.71 -13.35 9.03
CA GLY A 251 -18.89 -12.20 8.15
C GLY A 251 -20.22 -12.21 7.41
N THR A 252 -21.07 -11.25 7.76
CA THR A 252 -22.25 -10.88 6.98
C THR A 252 -22.19 -9.38 6.71
N PRO A 253 -22.34 -8.92 5.45
CA PRO A 253 -22.27 -7.50 5.15
C PRO A 253 -23.41 -6.73 5.83
N LEU A 254 -23.07 -5.64 6.50
CA LEU A 254 -24.01 -4.67 7.06
C LEU A 254 -23.97 -3.34 6.28
N PRO A 255 -24.93 -2.42 6.53
CA PRO A 255 -24.83 -1.04 6.05
C PRO A 255 -23.51 -0.36 6.46
N ASP A 256 -23.14 0.70 5.75
CA ASP A 256 -21.96 1.54 6.03
C ASP A 256 -20.60 0.82 6.05
N GLY A 257 -20.51 -0.37 5.45
CA GLY A 257 -19.27 -1.14 5.37
C GLY A 257 -18.90 -1.85 6.67
N LEU A 258 -19.86 -2.03 7.58
CA LEU A 258 -19.73 -2.91 8.73
C LEU A 258 -19.87 -4.38 8.33
N ILE A 259 -19.29 -5.25 9.15
CA ILE A 259 -19.32 -6.70 8.99
C ILE A 259 -19.86 -7.29 10.29
N ALA A 260 -21.02 -7.95 10.24
CA ALA A 260 -21.56 -8.61 11.41
C ALA A 260 -20.70 -9.82 11.79
N ARG A 261 -20.55 -10.07 13.10
CA ARG A 261 -19.95 -11.29 13.65
C ARG A 261 -20.93 -12.47 13.59
N VAL A 262 -21.39 -12.80 12.39
CA VAL A 262 -22.25 -13.97 12.14
C VAL A 262 -21.38 -15.05 11.51
N ALA A 263 -21.44 -16.26 12.06
CA ALA A 263 -20.68 -17.38 11.52
C ALA A 263 -21.13 -17.66 10.09
N VAL A 264 -20.17 -17.88 9.20
CA VAL A 264 -20.44 -18.36 7.85
C VAL A 264 -20.49 -19.88 7.91
N ASP A 265 -21.63 -20.46 7.53
CA ASP A 265 -21.95 -21.89 7.69
C ASP A 265 -20.77 -22.82 7.40
N GLU A 266 -20.32 -23.50 8.45
CA GLU A 266 -19.25 -24.52 8.49
C GLU A 266 -17.90 -24.13 7.87
N GLN A 267 -17.72 -22.88 7.45
CA GLN A 267 -16.49 -22.44 6.82
C GLN A 267 -15.38 -22.27 7.87
N LYS A 268 -14.28 -22.99 7.64
CA LYS A 268 -13.06 -22.89 8.42
C LYS A 268 -11.90 -22.54 7.51
N VAL A 269 -10.95 -21.78 8.05
CA VAL A 269 -9.72 -21.40 7.35
C VAL A 269 -8.52 -21.72 8.20
N GLU A 270 -7.44 -22.16 7.58
CA GLU A 270 -6.15 -22.28 8.26
C GLU A 270 -5.63 -20.90 8.66
N VAL A 271 -5.06 -20.83 9.86
CA VAL A 271 -4.40 -19.62 10.36
C VAL A 271 -2.88 -19.79 10.40
N PRO A 272 -2.14 -18.68 10.24
CA PRO A 272 -0.71 -18.65 10.49
C PRO A 272 -0.34 -19.32 11.81
N SER A 273 0.80 -20.02 11.84
CA SER A 273 1.29 -20.70 13.05
C SER A 273 1.58 -19.75 14.22
N ASN A 274 1.77 -18.46 13.90
CA ASN A 274 2.02 -17.38 14.85
C ASN A 274 0.73 -16.69 15.33
N ALA A 275 -0.45 -17.06 14.82
CA ALA A 275 -1.74 -16.49 15.21
C ALA A 275 -2.08 -16.86 16.67
N GLY A 276 -2.46 -15.86 17.46
CA GLY A 276 -2.88 -16.00 18.85
C GLY A 276 -4.10 -16.93 19.03
N PRO A 277 -4.26 -17.56 20.21
CA PRO A 277 -5.35 -18.50 20.48
C PRO A 277 -6.74 -17.95 20.13
N SER A 278 -6.94 -16.63 20.24
CA SER A 278 -8.22 -15.95 20.03
C SER A 278 -8.52 -15.62 18.56
N SER A 279 -7.64 -15.97 17.62
CA SER A 279 -7.78 -15.57 16.22
C SER A 279 -9.00 -16.19 15.51
N TYR A 280 -9.56 -15.47 14.54
CA TYR A 280 -10.68 -15.93 13.71
C TYR A 280 -10.58 -15.42 12.28
N GLY A 281 -11.28 -16.08 11.36
CA GLY A 281 -11.44 -15.60 9.99
C GLY A 281 -12.58 -14.58 9.91
N LEU A 282 -12.39 -13.50 9.17
CA LEU A 282 -13.43 -12.52 8.88
C LEU A 282 -13.52 -12.33 7.36
N ARG A 283 -14.64 -12.71 6.78
CA ARG A 283 -14.96 -12.42 5.37
C ARG A 283 -15.17 -10.92 5.24
N ILE A 284 -14.46 -10.31 4.30
CA ILE A 284 -14.45 -8.86 4.15
C ILE A 284 -15.74 -8.35 3.49
N CYS A 285 -16.46 -9.26 2.82
CA CYS A 285 -17.78 -9.12 2.20
C CYS A 285 -17.90 -8.03 1.13
N ARG A 286 -16.87 -7.19 0.95
CA ARG A 286 -16.78 -6.11 -0.04
C ARG A 286 -15.32 -5.88 -0.42
N PRO A 287 -15.06 -5.40 -1.65
CA PRO A 287 -13.71 -5.00 -2.03
C PRO A 287 -13.27 -3.83 -1.14
N THR A 288 -12.14 -4.01 -0.48
CA THR A 288 -11.56 -3.00 0.41
C THR A 288 -10.06 -2.91 0.13
N LEU A 289 -9.50 -1.72 0.35
CA LEU A 289 -8.14 -1.31 -0.02
C LEU A 289 -7.88 -1.28 -1.53
N GLY A 290 -8.09 -0.11 -2.14
CA GLY A 290 -7.53 0.20 -3.47
C GLY A 290 -7.65 -0.95 -4.47
N LEU A 291 -6.54 -1.39 -5.05
CA LEU A 291 -6.46 -2.44 -6.08
C LEU A 291 -6.33 -3.90 -5.53
N GLY A 292 -6.65 -4.18 -4.26
CA GLY A 292 -6.04 -5.35 -3.58
C GLY A 292 -6.90 -6.57 -3.23
N MET A 293 -8.00 -6.40 -2.50
CA MET A 293 -8.71 -7.55 -1.89
C MET A 293 -10.12 -7.71 -2.46
N PRO A 294 -10.48 -8.88 -3.01
CA PRO A 294 -11.80 -9.14 -3.54
C PRO A 294 -12.82 -9.30 -2.39
N ALA A 295 -14.11 -9.15 -2.70
CA ALA A 295 -15.18 -9.16 -1.70
C ALA A 295 -15.31 -10.49 -0.93
N ASN A 296 -14.88 -11.58 -1.55
CA ASN A 296 -14.89 -12.93 -0.97
C ASN A 296 -13.66 -13.24 -0.12
N ALA A 297 -12.65 -12.35 -0.10
CA ALA A 297 -11.45 -12.58 0.70
C ALA A 297 -11.79 -12.70 2.19
N ILE A 298 -10.99 -13.48 2.90
CA ILE A 298 -11.11 -13.74 4.34
C ILE A 298 -9.83 -13.25 5.00
N VAL A 299 -9.93 -12.24 5.86
CA VAL A 299 -8.80 -11.80 6.68
C VAL A 299 -8.72 -12.63 7.96
N ILE A 300 -7.51 -12.94 8.42
CA ILE A 300 -7.29 -13.53 9.73
C ILE A 300 -7.08 -12.40 10.73
N VAL A 301 -8.01 -12.30 11.68
CA VAL A 301 -8.02 -11.31 12.75
C VAL A 301 -7.45 -11.97 13.99
N ASP A 302 -6.49 -11.30 14.63
CA ASP A 302 -5.83 -11.76 15.86
C ASP A 302 -6.05 -10.73 16.98
N PRO A 303 -7.05 -10.95 17.87
CA PRO A 303 -7.30 -10.09 19.02
C PRO A 303 -6.15 -10.06 20.03
N ASP A 304 -5.27 -11.07 20.02
CA ASP A 304 -4.14 -11.14 20.93
C ASP A 304 -2.98 -10.23 20.46
N ARG A 305 -3.14 -9.52 19.32
CA ARG A 305 -2.16 -8.61 18.75
C ARG A 305 -2.74 -7.23 18.50
N PHE A 306 -2.00 -6.23 18.93
CA PHE A 306 -2.32 -4.84 18.64
C PHE A 306 -1.84 -4.45 17.22
N PRO A 307 -2.63 -3.68 16.45
CA PRO A 307 -2.25 -3.33 15.08
C PRO A 307 -1.02 -2.43 14.99
N GLY A 308 -0.20 -2.64 13.97
CA GLY A 308 0.97 -1.81 13.66
C GLY A 308 0.74 -0.82 12.50
N PRO A 309 1.50 0.30 12.46
CA PRO A 309 1.47 1.24 11.34
C PRO A 309 1.73 0.57 9.98
N GLY A 310 0.88 0.89 8.99
CA GLY A 310 0.97 0.31 7.64
C GLY A 310 0.31 -1.07 7.49
N GLY A 311 -0.28 -1.62 8.56
CA GLY A 311 -1.09 -2.83 8.56
C GLY A 311 -2.60 -2.57 8.38
N LEU A 312 -3.40 -3.60 8.63
CA LEU A 312 -4.86 -3.51 8.77
C LEU A 312 -5.24 -3.82 10.21
N ALA A 313 -6.37 -3.26 10.63
CA ALA A 313 -7.02 -3.59 11.88
C ALA A 313 -8.51 -3.83 11.65
N ILE A 314 -9.10 -4.61 12.54
CA ILE A 314 -10.52 -4.59 12.81
C ILE A 314 -10.75 -3.69 14.01
N ALA A 315 -11.64 -2.70 13.85
CA ALA A 315 -12.23 -1.96 14.95
C ALA A 315 -13.65 -2.46 15.18
N GLU A 316 -13.98 -2.80 16.42
CA GLU A 316 -15.35 -3.14 16.83
C GLU A 316 -16.16 -1.85 17.04
N GLU A 317 -17.29 -1.75 16.35
CA GLU A 317 -18.31 -0.71 16.55
C GLU A 317 -19.59 -1.38 17.10
N GLU A 318 -20.51 -0.59 17.68
CA GLU A 318 -21.74 -1.11 18.33
C GLU A 318 -22.54 -2.12 17.50
N LYS A 319 -22.50 -1.99 16.17
CA LYS A 319 -23.29 -2.81 15.23
C LYS A 319 -22.47 -3.88 14.50
N GLY A 320 -21.16 -3.94 14.68
CA GLY A 320 -20.30 -4.93 14.03
C GLY A 320 -18.86 -4.46 13.84
N PHE A 321 -18.12 -5.21 13.02
CA PHE A 321 -16.71 -4.97 12.77
C PHE A 321 -16.46 -4.06 11.58
N ARG A 322 -15.39 -3.26 11.66
CA ARG A 322 -14.92 -2.41 10.59
C ARG A 322 -13.47 -2.68 10.27
N LEU A 323 -13.19 -2.93 8.98
CA LEU A 323 -11.82 -3.06 8.48
C LEU A 323 -11.22 -1.68 8.18
N VAL A 324 -10.07 -1.39 8.78
CA VAL A 324 -9.36 -0.10 8.64
C VAL A 324 -7.89 -0.28 8.33
N ALA A 325 -7.35 0.53 7.41
CA ALA A 325 -5.92 0.62 7.18
C ALA A 325 -5.27 1.48 8.27
N VAL A 326 -4.28 0.93 8.97
CA VAL A 326 -3.62 1.60 10.08
C VAL A 326 -2.54 2.52 9.56
N SER A 327 -2.55 3.77 10.02
CA SER A 327 -1.48 4.74 9.81
C SER A 327 -1.19 5.50 11.10
N VAL A 328 -0.16 6.33 11.06
CA VAL A 328 0.22 7.20 12.17
C VAL A 328 0.14 8.63 11.68
N ASN A 329 -0.54 9.50 12.43
CA ASN A 329 -0.64 10.91 12.07
C ASN A 329 0.64 11.67 12.48
N ARG A 330 0.69 12.97 12.14
CA ARG A 330 1.84 13.85 12.43
C ARG A 330 2.21 13.94 13.93
N ASN A 331 1.29 13.61 14.82
CA ASN A 331 1.47 13.66 16.28
C ASN A 331 1.83 12.28 16.88
N GLY A 332 2.10 11.27 16.06
CA GLY A 332 2.44 9.93 16.53
C GLY A 332 1.23 9.08 16.96
N ARG A 333 0.00 9.56 16.75
CA ARG A 333 -1.23 8.84 17.14
C ARG A 333 -1.68 7.86 16.06
N MET A 334 -2.22 6.71 16.46
CA MET A 334 -2.70 5.71 15.51
C MET A 334 -4.09 6.02 14.99
N VAL A 335 -4.22 5.89 13.67
CA VAL A 335 -5.41 6.26 12.93
C VAL A 335 -5.75 5.15 11.95
N GLY A 336 -7.00 4.70 11.98
CA GLY A 336 -7.59 3.76 11.04
C GLY A 336 -8.30 4.50 9.91
N TYR A 337 -7.99 4.17 8.68
CA TYR A 337 -8.65 4.70 7.49
C TYR A 337 -9.56 3.63 6.90
N VAL A 338 -10.86 3.93 6.81
CA VAL A 338 -11.81 3.09 6.10
C VAL A 338 -11.63 3.34 4.60
N SER A 339 -11.50 2.29 3.79
CA SER A 339 -11.21 2.48 2.36
C SER A 339 -12.36 3.10 1.57
N ASN A 340 -13.61 2.98 2.06
CA ASN A 340 -14.84 3.26 1.31
C ASN A 340 -15.74 4.32 1.98
N SER A 341 -15.34 4.83 3.14
CA SER A 341 -15.91 6.03 3.78
C SER A 341 -14.72 6.89 4.20
N GLU A 342 -14.71 8.19 3.96
CA GLU A 342 -13.66 9.11 4.43
C GLU A 342 -13.67 9.29 5.96
N ARG A 343 -14.05 8.24 6.67
CA ARG A 343 -14.13 8.18 8.11
C ARG A 343 -12.76 7.81 8.64
N GLU A 344 -12.22 8.75 9.39
CA GLU A 344 -11.07 8.53 10.25
C GLU A 344 -11.54 7.87 11.54
N VAL A 345 -10.96 6.72 11.87
CA VAL A 345 -11.18 6.03 13.14
C VAL A 345 -9.95 6.27 14.00
N LYS A 346 -10.08 7.05 15.07
CA LYS A 346 -8.97 7.30 16.00
C LYS A 346 -8.78 6.05 16.86
N LEU A 347 -7.87 5.17 16.44
CA LEU A 347 -7.66 3.87 17.09
C LEU A 347 -7.18 4.03 18.53
N ASP A 348 -6.44 5.09 18.83
CA ASP A 348 -6.01 5.43 20.20
C ASP A 348 -7.17 5.84 21.14
N ASP A 349 -8.31 6.25 20.58
CA ASP A 349 -9.49 6.65 21.36
C ASP A 349 -10.48 5.49 21.56
N ILE A 350 -10.20 4.31 20.96
CA ILE A 350 -10.99 3.09 21.12
C ILE A 350 -10.35 2.24 22.22
N ASP A 351 -11.18 1.51 22.98
CA ASP A 351 -10.68 0.51 23.92
C ASP A 351 -9.75 -0.47 23.18
N PRO A 352 -8.50 -0.67 23.64
CA PRO A 352 -7.57 -1.58 22.99
C PRO A 352 -8.10 -3.01 22.80
N SER A 353 -9.03 -3.47 23.67
CA SER A 353 -9.70 -4.76 23.53
C SER A 353 -10.72 -4.82 22.38
N SER A 354 -11.17 -3.66 21.88
CA SER A 354 -12.08 -3.51 20.74
C SER A 354 -11.34 -3.29 19.43
N VAL A 355 -10.01 -3.44 19.41
CA VAL A 355 -9.17 -3.31 18.22
C VAL A 355 -8.27 -4.52 18.07
N ALA A 356 -8.35 -5.20 16.94
CA ALA A 356 -7.56 -6.40 16.65
C ALA A 356 -6.74 -6.25 15.38
N ALA A 357 -5.50 -6.77 15.38
CA ALA A 357 -4.67 -6.76 14.18
C ALA A 357 -5.19 -7.76 13.13
N VAL A 358 -5.11 -7.37 11.85
CA VAL A 358 -5.24 -8.31 10.74
C VAL A 358 -3.84 -8.79 10.36
N ILE A 359 -3.61 -10.10 10.50
CA ILE A 359 -2.28 -10.70 10.32
C ILE A 359 -2.12 -11.43 8.99
N ALA A 360 -3.22 -11.78 8.32
CA ALA A 360 -3.24 -12.48 7.04
C ALA A 360 -4.53 -12.20 6.26
N ALA A 361 -4.52 -12.50 4.96
CA ALA A 361 -5.67 -12.43 4.04
C ALA A 361 -5.64 -13.61 3.06
N ILE A 362 -6.71 -14.39 3.02
CA ILE A 362 -6.94 -15.51 2.12
C ILE A 362 -7.85 -15.00 1.00
N LEU A 363 -7.41 -15.10 -0.25
CA LEU A 363 -8.10 -14.55 -1.44
C LEU A 363 -9.05 -15.57 -2.07
#